data_AF-R1CQF2-F1
#
_entry.id   AF-R1CQF2-F1
#
_cell.length_a   1.000
_cell.length_b   1.000
_cell.length_c   1.000
_cell.angle_alpha   90.00
_cell.angle_beta   90.00
_cell.angle_gamma   90.00
#
_symmetry.space_group_name_H-M   'P 1'
#
loop_
_entity.id
_entity.type
_entity.pdbx_description
1 polymer ?
#
loop_
_entity_poly.entity_id
_entity_poly.type
_entity_poly.pdbx_seq_one_letter_code
_entity_poly.pdbx_strand_id
1 'polypeptide(L)' 'YYDMMEVAPTAPYAEIKKGYKRMSLKVHPDKVMERADVDEDEASEAFRALKAAYDVLNDSQLRDVYDKFG' A
#
# COMPACT_ATOMS: atom_id res chain seq x y z
N TYR A 1 -7.55 3.21 0.58
CA TYR A 1 -6.11 3.08 0.20
C TYR A 1 -5.15 3.57 1.28
N TYR A 2 -5.44 4.69 1.94
CA TYR A 2 -4.60 5.25 3.00
C TYR A 2 -4.41 4.31 4.21
N ASP A 3 -5.47 3.64 4.67
CA ASP A 3 -5.41 2.69 5.80
C ASP A 3 -4.46 1.53 5.55
N MET A 4 -4.39 1.05 4.30
CA MET A 4 -3.53 -0.06 3.90
C MET A 4 -2.06 0.30 4.00
N MET A 5 -1.70 1.59 3.90
CA MET A 5 -0.35 2.10 4.11
C MET A 5 -0.11 2.63 5.53
N GLU A 6 -1.11 2.53 6.42
CA GLU A 6 -1.13 3.14 7.75
C GLU A 6 -0.79 4.64 7.71
N VAL A 7 -1.31 5.36 6.71
CA VAL A 7 -1.11 6.81 6.53
C VAL A 7 -2.43 7.56 6.62
N ALA A 8 -2.39 8.83 6.99
CA ALA A 8 -3.57 9.67 6.99
C ALA A 8 -3.98 10.05 5.55
N PRO A 9 -5.28 10.31 5.28
CA PRO A 9 -5.73 10.85 3.99
C PRO A 9 -5.10 12.21 3.68
N THR A 10 -4.80 12.98 4.73
CA THR A 10 -4.11 14.29 4.66
C THR A 10 -2.60 14.16 4.58
N ALA A 11 -2.04 12.95 4.56
CA ALA A 11 -0.61 12.73 4.59
C ALA A 11 0.06 13.27 3.31
N PRO A 12 1.24 13.92 3.42
CA PRO A 12 2.00 14.36 2.28
C PRO A 12 2.55 13.17 1.48
N TYR A 13 2.89 13.38 0.22
CA TYR A 13 3.52 12.36 -0.66
C TYR A 13 4.73 11.67 -0.02
N ALA A 14 5.52 12.41 0.75
CA ALA A 14 6.66 11.88 1.47
C ALA A 14 6.27 10.80 2.49
N GLU A 15 5.12 10.95 3.16
CA GLU A 15 4.58 9.96 4.09
C GLU A 15 3.97 8.77 3.38
N ILE A 16 3.23 8.99 2.28
CA ILE A 16 2.69 7.90 1.45
C ILE A 16 3.82 7.01 0.94
N LYS A 17 4.90 7.60 0.43
CA LYS A 17 6.10 6.87 -0.01
C LYS A 17 6.78 6.11 1.13
N LYS A 18 6.82 6.68 2.34
CA LYS A 18 7.32 5.98 3.54
C LYS A 18 6.40 4.83 3.96
N GLY A 19 5.08 5.01 3.92
CA GLY A 19 4.07 4.01 4.24
C GLY A 19 4.16 2.82 3.28
N TYR A 20 4.18 3.09 1.97
CA TYR A 20 4.39 2.10 0.93
C TYR A 20 5.66 1.29 1.17
N LYS A 21 6.80 1.94 1.39
CA LYS A 21 8.07 1.24 1.64
C LYS A 21 7.99 0.34 2.88
N ARG A 22 7.32 0.80 3.94
CA ARG A 22 7.14 0.04 5.18
C ARG A 22 6.26 -1.19 4.96
N MET A 23 5.13 -1.04 4.28
CA MET A 23 4.21 -2.13 4.02
C MET A 23 4.76 -3.12 3.01
N SER A 24 5.41 -2.64 1.95
CA SER A 24 6.03 -3.49 0.93
C SER A 24 7.06 -4.44 1.56
N LEU A 25 7.74 -4.02 2.63
CA LEU A 25 8.62 -4.88 3.45
C LEU A 25 7.87 -5.82 4.41
N LYS A 26 6.63 -5.52 4.81
CA LYS A 26 5.79 -6.40 5.64
C LYS A 26 5.14 -7.51 4.80
N VAL A 27 4.69 -7.18 3.58
CA VAL A 27 4.03 -8.11 2.65
C VAL A 27 4.97 -8.72 1.62
N HIS A 28 6.29 -8.53 1.77
CA HIS A 28 7.26 -9.08 0.82
C HIS A 28 7.24 -10.62 0.87
N PRO A 29 7.16 -11.32 -0.27
CA PRO A 29 7.04 -12.78 -0.31
C PRO A 29 8.17 -13.49 0.44
N ASP A 30 9.40 -12.97 0.40
CA ASP A 30 10.55 -13.48 1.19
C ASP A 30 10.27 -13.55 2.70
N LYS A 31 9.55 -12.55 3.24
CA LYS A 31 9.24 -12.43 4.67
C LYS A 31 7.96 -13.17 5.07
N VAL A 32 7.11 -13.45 4.09
CA VAL A 32 5.89 -14.24 4.23
C VAL A 32 6.23 -15.72 4.14
N MET A 33 7.18 -16.09 3.29
CA MET A 33 7.71 -17.45 3.18
C MET A 33 8.37 -17.93 4.50
N GLU A 34 8.87 -17.01 5.34
CA GLU A 34 9.32 -17.30 6.70
C GLU A 34 8.16 -17.51 7.70
N ARG A 35 6.94 -17.00 7.43
CA ARG A 35 5.76 -17.19 8.26
C ARG A 35 4.91 -18.30 7.68
N ALA A 36 5.07 -19.52 8.20
CA ALA A 36 4.30 -20.69 7.79
C ALA A 36 2.77 -20.54 7.91
N ASP A 37 2.29 -19.51 8.61
CA ASP A 37 0.87 -19.25 8.90
C ASP A 37 0.20 -18.24 7.94
N VAL A 38 0.91 -17.72 6.92
CA VAL A 38 0.36 -16.73 5.99
C VAL A 38 0.34 -17.30 4.58
N ASP A 39 -0.86 -17.34 3.99
CA ASP A 39 -1.04 -17.83 2.63
C ASP A 39 -0.30 -16.92 1.62
N GLU A 40 0.43 -17.54 0.70
CA GLU A 40 1.20 -16.79 -0.32
C GLU A 40 0.27 -15.96 -1.21
N ASP A 41 -0.97 -16.44 -1.41
CA ASP A 41 -2.04 -15.74 -2.08
C ASP A 41 -2.48 -14.47 -1.32
N GLU A 42 -2.64 -14.52 0.01
CA GLU A 42 -3.00 -13.33 0.81
C GLU A 42 -1.90 -12.26 0.74
N ALA A 43 -0.64 -12.67 0.80
CA ALA A 43 0.48 -11.73 0.64
C ALA A 43 0.53 -11.12 -0.76
N SER A 44 0.25 -11.90 -1.80
CA SER A 44 0.21 -11.45 -3.19
C SER A 44 -0.94 -10.45 -3.41
N GLU A 45 -2.13 -10.72 -2.84
CA GLU A 45 -3.26 -9.79 -2.86
C GLU A 45 -2.94 -8.50 -2.12
N ALA A 46 -2.38 -8.59 -0.91
CA ALA A 46 -1.99 -7.42 -0.13
C ALA A 46 -0.93 -6.59 -0.86
N PHE A 47 0.05 -7.23 -1.52
CA PHE A 47 1.06 -6.54 -2.30
C PHE A 47 0.48 -5.85 -3.54
N ARG A 48 -0.43 -6.53 -4.27
CA ARG A 48 -1.15 -5.93 -5.41
C ARG A 48 -1.98 -4.73 -4.98
N ALA A 49 -2.73 -4.86 -3.89
CA ALA A 49 -3.56 -3.78 -3.37
C ALA A 49 -2.70 -2.60 -2.88
N LEU A 50 -1.58 -2.88 -2.21
CA LEU A 50 -0.63 -1.85 -1.79
C LEU A 50 -0.02 -1.10 -2.99
N LYS A 51 0.33 -1.83 -4.05
CA LYS A 51 0.86 -1.24 -5.28
C LYS A 51 -0.20 -0.38 -5.98
N ALA A 52 -1.43 -0.87 -6.13
CA ALA A 52 -2.53 -0.11 -6.72
C ALA A 52 -2.83 1.17 -5.91
N ALA A 53 -2.85 1.05 -4.58
CA ALA A 53 -2.98 2.18 -3.67
C ALA A 53 -1.88 3.22 -3.92
N TYR A 54 -0.62 2.77 -4.04
CA TYR A 54 0.49 3.67 -4.28
C TYR A 54 0.42 4.33 -5.66
N ASP A 55 0.09 3.60 -6.74
CA ASP A 55 -0.05 4.18 -8.08
C ASP A 55 -1.10 5.31 -8.10
N VAL A 56 -2.26 5.11 -7.44
CA VAL A 56 -3.30 6.13 -7.33
C VAL A 56 -2.86 7.30 -6.46
N LEU A 57 -2.27 7.03 -5.30
CA LEU A 57 -1.91 8.07 -4.34
C LEU A 57 -0.61 8.82 -4.67
N ASN A 58 0.26 8.24 -5.49
CA ASN A 58 1.53 8.83 -5.93
C ASN A 58 1.34 9.81 -7.10
N ASP A 59 0.28 9.68 -7.88
CA ASP A 59 -0.09 10.64 -8.92
C ASP A 59 -1.06 11.67 -8.34
N SER A 60 -0.76 12.96 -8.51
CA SER A 60 -1.61 14.04 -7.99
C SER A 60 -2.96 14.17 -8.67
N GLN A 61 -3.06 13.80 -9.95
CA GLN A 61 -4.34 13.79 -10.64
C GLN A 61 -5.17 12.58 -10.20
N LEU A 62 -4.57 11.39 -10.14
CA LEU A 62 -5.30 10.20 -9.69
C LEU A 62 -5.71 10.31 -8.22
N ARG A 63 -4.86 10.88 -7.37
CA ARG A 63 -5.19 11.14 -5.97
C ARG A 63 -6.34 12.13 -5.84
N ASP A 64 -6.33 13.22 -6.60
CA ASP A 64 -7.43 14.20 -6.56
C ASP A 64 -8.75 13.59 -7.05
N VAL A 65 -8.70 12.73 -8.07
CA VAL A 65 -9.87 11.95 -8.50
C VAL A 65 -10.30 10.98 -7.39
N TYR A 66 -9.37 10.24 -6.79
CA TYR A 66 -9.69 9.32 -5.70
C TYR A 66 -10.27 10.04 -4.47
N ASP A 67 -9.73 11.19 -4.09
CA ASP A 67 -10.22 11.97 -2.96
C ASP A 67 -11.57 12.66 -3.26
N LYS A 68 -11.90 12.89 -4.54
CA LYS A 68 -13.20 13.47 -4.99
C LYS A 68 -14.31 12.44 -5.19
N PHE A 69 -13.96 11.23 -5.60
CA PHE A 69 -14.91 10.16 -5.93
C PHE A 69 -14.90 9.00 -4.92
N GLY A 70 -13.98 9.02 -3.96
CA GLY A 70 -13.78 8.00 -2.93
C GLY A 70 -14.56 8.22 -1.65
#